data_AF-A0A2N9MC95-F1
#
_entry.id   AF-A0A2N9MC95-F1
#
_cell.length_a   1.000
_cell.length_b   1.000
_cell.length_c   1.000
_cell.angle_alpha   90.00
_cell.angle_beta   90.00
_cell.angle_gamma   90.00
#
_symmetry.space_group_name_H-M   'P 1'
#
loop_
_entity.id
_entity.type
_entity.pdbx_description
1 polymer ?
#
loop_
_entity_poly.entity_id
_entity_poly.type
_entity_poly.pdbx_seq_one_letter_code
_entity_poly.pdbx_strand_id
1 'polypeptide(L)'
;MRNHRPLLAPAILSVALLQTLPTGARAGDSEFHSLVERMSDYYQKGPVRHMGWLNFFANPFTAGGVSHFQMAIFDDVDASRTHAGEDLESSLASLVGPPYQPFVSVHDARSGEWTCIYTRESGNERTEMLIISIDSSDAVLMQMQLKPEAMRKWVEDPLERSRDARRGAQDAQRGQP
;
A
#
# COMPACT_ATOMS: atom_id res chain seq x y z
N MET A 1 -56.10 -49.34 4.47
CA MET A 1 -56.21 -48.23 5.44
C MET A 1 -55.30 -47.08 4.99
N ARG A 2 -55.89 -45.88 4.88
CA ARG A 2 -55.31 -44.50 4.87
C ARG A 2 -53.77 -44.31 4.79
N ASN A 3 -53.35 -43.79 3.63
CA ASN A 3 -52.64 -42.53 3.33
C ASN A 3 -51.45 -41.97 4.13
N HIS A 4 -50.61 -41.26 3.33
CA HIS A 4 -49.66 -40.15 3.58
C HIS A 4 -48.19 -40.56 3.71
N ARG A 5 -47.20 -40.04 2.97
CA ARG A 5 -47.05 -38.95 1.97
C ARG A 5 -45.66 -39.13 1.29
N PRO A 6 -45.44 -38.60 0.07
CA PRO A 6 -44.15 -38.64 -0.62
C PRO A 6 -43.28 -37.45 -0.21
N LEU A 7 -41.95 -37.58 -0.21
CA LEU A 7 -41.09 -36.42 -0.43
C LEU A 7 -39.79 -36.81 -1.16
N LEU A 8 -39.62 -36.15 -2.30
CA LEU A 8 -38.50 -36.19 -3.22
C LEU A 8 -37.23 -35.66 -2.54
N ALA A 9 -36.09 -36.31 -2.78
CA ALA A 9 -34.83 -35.65 -3.17
C ALA A 9 -33.67 -36.67 -3.22
N PRO A 10 -33.11 -36.92 -4.41
CA PRO A 10 -31.66 -37.00 -4.48
C PRO A 10 -31.17 -36.30 -5.75
N ALA A 11 -30.91 -34.99 -5.70
CA ALA A 11 -30.35 -34.30 -6.87
C ALA A 11 -29.72 -32.93 -6.56
N ILE A 12 -28.95 -32.77 -5.49
CA ILE A 12 -28.08 -31.58 -5.36
C ILE A 12 -26.78 -31.98 -4.65
N LEU A 13 -25.87 -32.63 -5.38
CA LEU A 13 -24.51 -32.88 -4.90
C LEU A 13 -23.49 -32.77 -6.06
N SER A 14 -23.44 -31.64 -6.77
CA SER A 14 -22.44 -31.47 -7.85
C SER A 14 -22.08 -30.01 -8.22
N VAL A 15 -22.09 -29.03 -7.31
CA VAL A 15 -21.66 -27.64 -7.63
C VAL A 15 -20.82 -26.97 -6.53
N ALA A 16 -19.90 -27.71 -5.90
CA ALA A 16 -19.04 -27.13 -4.84
C ALA A 16 -17.53 -27.32 -5.07
N LEU A 17 -17.09 -27.52 -6.33
CA LEU A 17 -15.67 -27.75 -6.64
C LEU A 17 -15.11 -26.80 -7.71
N LEU A 18 -15.57 -25.54 -7.71
CA LEU A 18 -15.08 -24.53 -8.65
C LEU A 18 -14.80 -23.19 -7.95
N GLN A 19 -13.98 -23.19 -6.88
CA GLN A 19 -13.56 -21.95 -6.22
C GLN A 19 -12.07 -21.88 -5.83
N THR A 20 -11.25 -22.89 -6.15
CA THR A 20 -9.79 -22.76 -5.97
C THR A 20 -9.14 -22.30 -7.27
N LEU A 21 -9.56 -21.14 -7.79
CA LEU A 21 -8.66 -20.41 -8.67
C LEU A 21 -7.58 -19.83 -7.75
N PRO A 22 -6.29 -20.16 -7.92
CA PRO A 22 -5.25 -19.39 -7.25
C PRO A 22 -5.38 -17.96 -7.78
N THR A 23 -5.92 -17.08 -6.95
CA THR A 23 -5.88 -15.64 -7.19
C THR A 23 -4.40 -15.33 -7.34
N GLY A 24 -3.96 -15.06 -8.58
CA GLY A 24 -2.55 -14.84 -8.85
C GLY A 24 -2.05 -13.71 -7.96
N ALA A 25 -1.31 -14.05 -6.91
CA ALA A 25 -0.59 -13.09 -6.11
C ALA A 25 0.30 -12.31 -7.08
N ARG A 26 0.11 -11.00 -7.17
CA ARG A 26 1.00 -10.19 -8.02
C ARG A 26 2.35 -10.19 -7.32
N ALA A 27 3.45 -10.23 -8.08
CA ALA A 27 4.80 -10.20 -7.50
C ALA A 27 4.97 -9.04 -6.48
N GLY A 28 4.34 -7.89 -6.75
CA GLY A 28 4.33 -6.73 -5.85
C GLY A 28 3.60 -6.94 -4.51
N ASP A 29 2.60 -7.84 -4.43
CA ASP A 29 1.90 -8.15 -3.17
C ASP A 29 2.81 -8.89 -2.19
N SER A 30 3.54 -9.90 -2.69
CA SER A 30 4.47 -10.69 -1.86
C SER A 30 5.67 -9.86 -1.41
N GLU A 31 6.15 -8.94 -2.25
CA GLU A 31 7.26 -8.06 -1.91
C GLU A 31 6.85 -7.00 -0.89
N PHE A 32 5.65 -6.42 -1.03
CA PHE A 32 5.08 -5.52 -0.02
C PHE A 32 4.95 -6.22 1.34
N HIS A 33 4.41 -7.45 1.35
CA HIS A 33 4.29 -8.22 2.58
C HIS A 33 5.65 -8.50 3.22
N SER A 34 6.65 -8.86 2.42
CA SER A 34 8.02 -9.08 2.89
C SER A 34 8.64 -7.79 3.46
N LEU A 35 8.31 -6.61 2.90
CA LEU A 35 8.72 -5.32 3.46
C LEU A 35 8.04 -5.04 4.81
N VAL A 36 6.74 -5.30 4.90
CA VAL A 36 6.00 -5.15 6.16
C VAL A 36 6.54 -6.08 7.24
N GLU A 37 6.86 -7.33 6.91
CA GLU A 37 7.49 -8.28 7.83
C GLU A 37 8.86 -7.78 8.29
N ARG A 38 9.72 -7.33 7.38
CA ARG A 38 11.04 -6.76 7.74
C ARG A 38 10.94 -5.53 8.62
N MET A 39 9.99 -4.63 8.34
CA MET A 39 9.72 -3.46 9.18
C MET A 39 9.17 -3.89 10.55
N SER A 40 8.31 -4.91 10.58
CA SER A 40 7.79 -5.48 11.82
C SER A 40 8.88 -6.09 12.68
N ASP A 41 9.84 -6.78 12.07
CA ASP A 41 11.00 -7.35 12.76
C ASP A 41 11.95 -6.24 13.26
N TYR A 42 12.17 -5.22 12.43
CA TYR A 42 13.05 -4.09 12.75
C TYR A 42 12.53 -3.27 13.95
N TYR A 43 11.25 -2.90 13.91
CA TYR A 43 10.61 -2.15 14.99
C TYR A 43 10.08 -3.03 16.12
N GLN A 44 10.08 -4.36 15.96
CA GLN A 44 9.45 -5.33 16.86
C GLN A 44 7.96 -5.03 17.10
N LYS A 45 7.28 -4.52 16.07
CA LYS A 45 5.89 -4.04 16.10
C LYS A 45 5.15 -4.49 14.86
N GLY A 46 3.99 -5.13 15.05
CA GLY A 46 3.12 -5.46 13.92
C GLY A 46 2.34 -4.23 13.43
N PRO A 47 1.89 -4.23 12.16
CA PRO A 47 1.04 -3.17 11.64
C PRO A 47 -0.31 -3.12 12.38
N VAL A 48 -0.92 -1.94 12.49
CA VAL A 48 -2.20 -1.77 13.21
C VAL A 48 -3.32 -2.59 12.56
N ARG A 49 -3.88 -3.54 13.32
CA ARG A 49 -4.77 -4.61 12.80
C ARG A 49 -6.11 -4.14 12.23
N HIS A 50 -6.55 -2.92 12.55
CA HIS A 50 -7.87 -2.40 12.16
C HIS A 50 -7.83 -1.33 11.06
N MET A 51 -6.64 -0.79 10.73
CA MET A 51 -6.49 0.31 9.76
C MET A 51 -5.13 0.31 9.01
N GLY A 52 -4.15 -0.46 9.49
CA GLY A 52 -2.76 -0.50 9.01
C GLY A 52 -2.43 -1.62 8.04
N TRP A 53 -3.41 -2.24 7.39
CA TRP A 53 -3.17 -3.05 6.20
C TRP A 53 -4.37 -2.82 5.27
N LEU A 54 -4.25 -1.86 4.37
CA LEU A 54 -5.31 -1.53 3.42
C LEU A 54 -4.82 -1.80 2.00
N ASN A 55 -5.36 -2.85 1.39
CA ASN A 55 -5.16 -3.17 -0.02
C ASN A 55 -6.30 -2.56 -0.82
N PHE A 56 -6.08 -1.37 -1.38
CA PHE A 56 -7.03 -0.74 -2.28
C PHE A 56 -6.69 -1.11 -3.73
N PHE A 57 -7.43 -2.08 -4.28
CA PHE A 57 -7.52 -2.26 -5.72
C PHE A 57 -8.35 -1.12 -6.29
N ALA A 58 -7.65 -0.04 -6.58
CA ALA A 58 -8.23 1.19 -7.05
C ALA A 58 -9.02 0.90 -8.36
N ASN A 59 -10.35 1.12 -8.32
CA ASN A 59 -11.36 0.94 -9.38
C ASN A 59 -10.89 1.60 -10.72
N PRO A 60 -11.32 1.20 -11.93
CA PRO A 60 -10.85 1.83 -13.19
C PRO A 60 -11.23 3.31 -13.38
N PHE A 61 -11.93 3.90 -12.41
CA PHE A 61 -12.21 5.35 -12.31
C PHE A 61 -11.17 6.12 -11.48
N THR A 62 -10.00 5.54 -11.22
CA THR A 62 -9.01 6.17 -10.35
C THR A 62 -8.41 7.41 -10.96
N ALA A 63 -8.42 8.47 -10.14
CA ALA A 63 -7.77 9.73 -10.41
C ALA A 63 -6.35 9.52 -10.97
N GLY A 64 -6.13 9.91 -12.21
CA GLY A 64 -4.82 10.32 -12.70
C GLY A 64 -3.74 9.26 -12.95
N GLY A 65 -4.01 7.95 -12.85
CA GLY A 65 -3.07 6.91 -13.30
C GLY A 65 -2.27 6.14 -12.22
N VAL A 66 -2.79 6.10 -10.99
CA VAL A 66 -2.30 5.23 -9.90
C VAL A 66 -3.11 3.92 -9.86
N SER A 67 -2.44 2.81 -9.62
CA SER A 67 -3.05 1.48 -9.43
C SER A 67 -2.33 0.70 -8.32
N HIS A 68 -2.96 -0.35 -7.80
CA HIS A 68 -2.33 -1.28 -6.86
C HIS A 68 -1.75 -0.58 -5.62
N PHE A 69 -2.61 0.15 -4.91
CA PHE A 69 -2.22 0.88 -3.71
C PHE A 69 -2.31 -0.03 -2.49
N GLN A 70 -1.21 -0.13 -1.76
CA GLN A 70 -1.10 -0.86 -0.49
C GLN A 70 -0.53 0.09 0.56
N MET A 71 -1.03 -0.01 1.78
CA MET A 71 -0.58 0.81 2.91
C MET A 71 -0.46 -0.04 4.16
N ALA A 72 0.65 0.13 4.86
CA ALA A 72 0.86 -0.38 6.20
C ALA A 72 1.23 0.74 7.17
N ILE A 73 0.62 0.72 8.34
CA ILE A 73 0.86 1.71 9.41
C ILE A 73 1.31 0.92 10.64
N PHE A 74 2.38 1.39 11.25
CA PHE A 74 2.95 0.87 12.49
C PHE A 74 2.89 1.98 13.52
N ASP A 75 2.22 1.73 14.64
CA ASP A 75 2.11 2.67 15.75
C ASP A 75 3.11 2.28 16.85
N ASP A 76 3.49 3.27 17.67
CA ASP A 76 4.41 3.11 18.80
C ASP A 76 5.77 2.52 18.37
N VAL A 77 6.27 2.97 17.23
CA VAL A 77 7.62 2.66 16.74
C VAL A 77 8.65 3.49 17.49
N ASP A 78 9.76 2.86 17.83
CA ASP A 78 10.88 3.54 18.46
C ASP A 78 11.77 4.16 17.37
N ALA A 79 11.46 5.41 17.00
CA ALA A 79 12.22 6.18 16.01
C ALA A 79 13.71 6.35 16.38
N SER A 80 14.06 6.23 17.68
CA SER A 80 15.45 6.29 18.11
C SER A 80 16.29 5.13 17.56
N ARG A 81 15.68 3.97 17.27
CA ARG A 81 16.36 2.84 16.61
C ARG A 81 16.86 3.20 15.23
N THR A 82 16.17 4.13 14.57
CA THR A 82 16.53 4.63 13.25
C THR A 82 17.46 5.85 13.32
N HIS A 83 17.65 6.45 14.51
CA HIS A 83 18.57 7.56 14.77
C HIS A 83 19.86 7.15 15.50
N ALA A 84 19.97 5.90 15.94
CA ALA A 84 21.10 5.37 16.70
C ALA A 84 22.31 5.06 15.81
N GLY A 85 22.93 6.12 15.26
CA GLY A 85 24.34 6.10 14.85
C GLY A 85 24.69 5.72 13.42
N GLU A 86 23.73 5.30 12.59
CA GLU A 86 23.90 5.10 11.15
C GLU A 86 23.08 6.13 10.36
N ASP A 87 23.49 6.39 9.12
CA ASP A 87 22.72 7.19 8.18
C ASP A 87 21.37 6.49 7.95
N LEU A 88 20.29 7.09 8.45
CA LEU A 88 18.91 6.61 8.38
C LEU A 88 18.54 6.17 6.95
N GLU A 89 19.04 6.91 5.96
CA GLU A 89 18.87 6.57 4.54
C GLU A 89 19.50 5.22 4.18
N SER A 90 20.69 4.93 4.72
CA SER A 90 21.38 3.65 4.53
C SER A 90 20.67 2.49 5.22
N SER A 91 20.18 2.69 6.44
CA SER A 91 19.40 1.67 7.16
C SER A 91 18.10 1.34 6.41
N LEU A 92 17.37 2.37 5.95
CA LEU A 92 16.16 2.16 5.15
C LEU A 92 16.46 1.55 3.79
N ALA A 93 17.52 1.99 3.09
CA ALA A 93 17.92 1.39 1.83
C ALA A 93 18.23 -0.10 1.98
N SER A 94 18.85 -0.51 3.09
CA SER A 94 19.11 -1.93 3.39
C SER A 94 17.83 -2.73 3.65
N LEU A 95 16.84 -2.13 4.32
CA LEU A 95 15.54 -2.74 4.61
C LEU A 95 14.69 -2.89 3.35
N VAL A 96 14.70 -1.88 2.48
CA VAL A 96 13.94 -1.88 1.23
C VAL A 96 14.55 -2.87 0.24
N GLY A 97 15.86 -2.79 0.05
CA GLY A 97 16.66 -3.69 -0.78
C GLY A 97 16.97 -3.15 -2.18
N PRO A 98 17.80 -3.88 -2.95
CA PRO A 98 18.45 -3.40 -4.19
C PRO A 98 17.55 -2.97 -5.36
N PRO A 99 16.34 -3.53 -5.59
CA PRO A 99 15.57 -3.16 -6.78
C PRO A 99 15.01 -1.73 -6.70
N TYR A 100 14.94 -1.16 -5.50
CA TYR A 100 14.42 0.18 -5.27
C TYR A 100 15.55 1.21 -5.24
N GLN A 101 15.37 2.29 -5.99
CA GLN A 101 16.29 3.41 -6.03
C GLN A 101 15.66 4.60 -5.29
N PRO A 102 16.41 5.30 -4.41
CA PRO A 102 15.92 6.50 -3.77
C PRO A 102 15.65 7.57 -4.82
N PHE A 103 14.47 8.17 -4.76
CA PHE A 103 14.03 9.25 -5.66
C PHE A 103 13.97 10.59 -4.94
N VAL A 104 13.40 10.62 -3.73
CA VAL A 104 13.32 11.81 -2.87
C VAL A 104 13.53 11.39 -1.41
N SER A 105 14.34 12.14 -0.67
CA SER A 105 14.52 11.97 0.77
C SER A 105 14.36 13.34 1.43
N VAL A 106 13.48 13.44 2.42
CA VAL A 106 13.21 14.66 3.18
C VAL A 106 13.33 14.35 4.66
N HIS A 107 14.06 15.20 5.36
CA HIS A 107 14.22 15.16 6.80
C HIS A 107 13.85 16.51 7.40
N ASP A 108 12.88 16.52 8.31
CA ASP A 108 12.65 17.64 9.20
C ASP A 108 13.25 17.34 10.57
N ALA A 109 14.44 17.89 10.82
CA ALA A 109 15.15 17.72 12.09
C ALA A 109 14.42 18.31 13.30
N ARG A 110 13.41 19.17 13.09
CA ARG A 110 12.65 19.79 14.19
C ARG A 110 11.52 18.89 14.67
N SER A 111 10.79 18.27 13.75
CA SER A 111 9.73 17.31 14.08
C SER A 111 10.27 15.89 14.26
N GLY A 112 11.47 15.60 13.74
CA GLY A 112 11.98 14.24 13.65
C GLY A 112 11.30 13.44 12.55
N GLU A 113 10.54 14.09 11.68
CA GLU A 113 9.85 13.43 10.57
C GLU A 113 10.82 13.17 9.43
N TRP A 114 10.77 11.94 8.93
CA TRP A 114 11.50 11.51 7.76
C TRP A 114 10.53 10.99 6.72
N THR A 115 10.74 11.35 5.47
CA THR A 115 9.99 10.76 4.35
C THR A 115 10.94 10.42 3.23
N CYS A 116 10.97 9.15 2.84
CA CYS A 116 11.73 8.66 1.70
C CYS A 116 10.79 8.07 0.65
N ILE A 117 11.00 8.46 -0.59
CA ILE A 117 10.31 7.94 -1.77
C ILE A 117 11.33 7.15 -2.57
N TYR A 118 11.08 5.87 -2.73
CA TYR A 118 11.82 4.99 -3.61
C TYR A 118 11.00 4.69 -4.86
N THR A 119 11.69 4.44 -5.96
CA THR A 119 11.06 3.98 -7.19
C THR A 119 11.81 2.80 -7.78
N ARG A 120 11.09 1.97 -8.53
CA ARG A 120 11.68 0.93 -9.37
C ARG A 120 10.88 0.74 -10.64
N GLU A 121 11.54 0.24 -11.67
CA GLU A 121 10.83 -0.24 -12.85
C GLU A 121 10.06 -1.52 -12.48
N SER A 122 8.79 -1.55 -12.85
CA SER A 122 7.91 -2.70 -12.72
C SER A 122 7.41 -3.05 -14.12
N GLY A 123 7.43 -4.34 -14.48
CA GLY A 123 7.12 -4.82 -15.84
C GLY A 123 5.83 -4.22 -16.44
N ASN A 124 5.75 -4.22 -17.77
CA ASN A 124 4.73 -3.53 -18.58
C ASN A 124 4.79 -1.99 -18.48
N GLU A 125 5.99 -1.41 -18.54
CA GLU A 125 6.20 0.04 -18.57
C GLU A 125 5.55 0.77 -17.39
N ARG A 126 5.64 0.22 -16.17
CA ARG A 126 5.11 0.89 -14.98
C ARG A 126 6.23 1.23 -14.03
N THR A 127 6.04 2.30 -13.28
CA THR A 127 6.93 2.64 -12.17
C THR A 127 6.24 2.22 -10.90
N GLU A 128 6.89 1.39 -10.10
CA GLU A 128 6.43 1.18 -8.74
C GLU A 128 7.09 2.21 -7.82
N MET A 129 6.29 2.82 -6.97
CA MET A 129 6.71 3.80 -6.00
C MET A 129 6.44 3.25 -4.60
N LEU A 130 7.46 3.34 -3.75
CA LEU A 130 7.40 3.01 -2.34
C LEU A 130 7.64 4.30 -1.56
N ILE A 131 6.76 4.64 -0.63
CA ILE A 131 6.89 5.78 0.25
C ILE A 131 7.01 5.25 1.67
N ILE A 132 8.05 5.67 2.37
CA ILE A 132 8.28 5.40 3.78
C ILE A 132 8.24 6.74 4.49
N SER A 133 7.30 6.91 5.41
CA SER A 133 7.25 8.05 6.31
C SER A 133 7.43 7.55 7.73
N ILE A 134 8.33 8.18 8.48
CA ILE A 134 8.60 7.86 9.88
C ILE A 134 8.50 9.15 10.66
N ASP A 135 7.72 9.15 11.72
CA ASP A 135 7.71 10.22 12.71
C ASP A 135 8.15 9.68 14.08
N SER A 136 7.95 10.47 15.14
CA SER A 136 8.35 10.12 16.49
C SER A 136 7.71 8.84 17.06
N SER A 137 6.53 8.44 16.60
CA SER A 137 5.78 7.30 17.11
C SER A 137 5.25 6.37 16.02
N ASP A 138 5.16 6.81 14.77
CA ASP A 138 4.50 6.08 13.71
C ASP A 138 5.43 5.87 12.52
N ALA A 139 5.30 4.72 11.86
CA ALA A 139 5.90 4.45 10.56
C ALA A 139 4.82 4.05 9.57
N VAL A 140 4.81 4.69 8.41
CA VAL A 140 3.86 4.47 7.33
C VAL A 140 4.61 4.02 6.09
N LEU A 141 4.22 2.85 5.59
CA LEU A 141 4.70 2.28 4.34
C LEU A 141 3.57 2.33 3.32
N MET A 142 3.81 2.92 2.15
CA MET A 142 2.86 2.92 1.04
C MET A 142 3.53 2.42 -0.23
N GLN A 143 2.88 1.48 -0.93
CA GLN A 143 3.32 1.02 -2.24
C GLN A 143 2.23 1.30 -3.27
N MET A 144 2.62 1.76 -4.45
CA MET A 144 1.71 1.99 -5.56
C MET A 144 2.39 1.81 -6.92
N GLN A 145 1.60 1.43 -7.92
CA GLN A 145 2.04 1.40 -9.32
C GLN A 145 1.51 2.63 -10.07
N LEU A 146 2.43 3.34 -10.71
CA LEU A 146 2.17 4.53 -11.50
C LEU A 146 2.34 4.22 -12.99
N LYS A 147 1.45 4.78 -13.81
CA LYS A 147 1.67 4.87 -15.25
C LYS A 147 2.76 5.93 -15.56
N PRO A 148 3.65 5.72 -16.53
CA PRO A 148 4.71 6.67 -16.85
C PRO A 148 4.16 8.05 -17.21
N GLU A 149 3.01 8.10 -17.90
CA GLU A 149 2.38 9.36 -18.27
C GLU A 149 1.82 10.11 -17.06
N ALA A 150 1.39 9.38 -16.03
CA ALA A 150 0.93 9.96 -14.77
C ALA A 150 2.11 10.51 -13.97
N MET A 151 3.20 9.73 -13.89
CA MET A 151 4.43 10.13 -13.22
C MET A 151 5.06 11.35 -13.90
N ARG A 152 5.19 11.36 -15.23
CA ARG A 152 5.72 12.49 -15.99
C ARG A 152 4.92 13.76 -15.74
N LYS A 153 3.59 13.68 -15.80
CA LYS A 153 2.71 14.83 -15.52
C LYS A 153 2.81 15.33 -14.08
N TRP A 154 3.04 14.44 -13.13
CA TRP A 154 3.22 14.82 -11.72
C TRP A 154 4.57 15.51 -11.49
N VAL A 155 5.64 15.05 -12.14
CA VAL A 155 6.96 15.69 -12.09
C VAL A 155 6.95 17.07 -12.79
N GLU A 156 6.20 17.21 -13.88
CA GLU A 156 6.08 18.47 -14.64
C GLU A 156 5.36 19.58 -13.85
N ASP A 157 4.27 19.27 -13.12
CA ASP A 157 3.58 20.23 -12.24
C ASP A 157 3.04 19.59 -10.95
N PRO A 158 3.88 19.51 -9.90
CA PRO A 158 3.49 18.89 -8.63
C PRO A 158 2.53 19.75 -7.81
N LEU A 159 2.55 21.08 -7.96
CA LEU A 159 1.76 22.00 -7.13
C LEU A 159 0.31 22.10 -7.59
N GLU A 160 0.06 22.14 -8.90
CA GLU A 160 -1.30 22.21 -9.45
C GLU A 160 -2.11 20.96 -9.05
N ARG A 161 -1.49 19.78 -9.12
CA ARG A 161 -2.13 18.51 -8.72
C ARG A 161 -2.46 18.42 -7.24
N SER A 162 -1.62 18.98 -6.36
CA SER A 162 -1.91 19.03 -4.93
C SER A 162 -3.18 19.85 -4.62
N ARG A 163 -3.45 20.90 -5.42
CA ARG A 163 -4.62 21.78 -5.28
C ARG A 163 -5.88 21.12 -5.82
N ASP A 164 -5.78 20.43 -6.96
CA ASP A 164 -6.90 19.69 -7.55
C ASP A 164 -7.35 18.53 -6.66
N ALA A 165 -6.40 17.78 -6.08
CA ALA A 165 -6.71 16.71 -5.12
C ALA A 165 -7.44 17.26 -3.88
N ARG A 166 -7.01 18.42 -3.36
CA ARG A 166 -7.67 19.08 -2.21
C ARG A 166 -9.07 19.59 -2.55
N ARG A 167 -9.30 20.16 -3.74
CA ARG A 167 -10.64 20.57 -4.17
C ARG A 167 -11.57 19.37 -4.32
N GLY A 168 -11.12 18.30 -4.98
CA GLY A 168 -11.91 17.08 -5.14
C GLY A 168 -12.31 16.46 -3.80
N ALA A 169 -11.41 16.48 -2.79
CA ALA A 169 -11.72 16.02 -1.44
C ALA A 169 -12.77 16.91 -0.73
N GLN A 170 -12.68 18.24 -0.88
CA GLN A 170 -13.65 19.18 -0.31
C GLN A 170 -15.04 19.05 -0.95
N ASP A 171 -15.10 18.82 -2.26
CA ASP A 171 -16.35 18.64 -2.99
C ASP A 171 -17.02 17.29 -2.65
N ALA A 172 -16.23 16.24 -2.45
CA ALA A 172 -16.73 14.95 -1.97
C ALA A 172 -17.30 15.03 -0.54
N GLN A 173 -16.72 15.87 0.32
CA GLN A 173 -17.22 16.12 1.68
C GLN A 173 -18.47 17.01 1.71
N ARG A 174 -18.67 17.89 0.72
CA ARG A 174 -19.90 18.68 0.56
C ARG A 174 -21.06 17.91 -0.07
N GLY A 175 -20.78 16.76 -0.71
CA GLY A 175 -21.76 15.94 -1.42
C GLY A 175 -22.43 14.85 -0.58
N GLN A 176 -22.13 14.71 0.71
CA GLN A 176 -22.82 13.76 1.59
C GLN A 176 -24.01 14.43 2.28
N PRO A 177 -25.24 13.89 2.13
CA PRO A 177 -26.45 14.44 2.76
C PRO A 177 -26.44 14.32 4.29
#